data_AF-A0A1V6J587-F1
#
_entry.id   AF-A0A1V6J587-F1
#
_cell.length_a   1.000
_cell.length_b   1.000
_cell.length_c   1.000
_cell.angle_alpha   90.00
_cell.angle_beta   90.00
_cell.angle_gamma   90.00
#
_symmetry.space_group_name_H-M   'P 1'
#
loop_
_entity.id
_entity.type
_entity.pdbx_description
1 polymer ?
#
loop_
_entity_poly.entity_id
_entity_poly.type
_entity_poly.pdbx_seq_one_letter_code
_entity_poly.pdbx_strand_id
1 'polypeptide(L)'
;MKICKRCILNENYPGITFNDDSICSLCISKTDFIPKGEEKLIRIFEKARKRNKKYDALVPLSGGKDSTYILHLAVNIYNLKVIAMTYDNGFMSELSLDNIKNAVDITKVDHVFYKPDQELQKKIYRIMLLKTGDICGACDIATRACILKASLEYDVPIVLYGTSPLEDNSFVPDSIEDIGRFKYVLISSGEINDKEIKDFTIYPWLNDLILSFNKLVGIYPREVRPLFYIKNPSDKEMGEIISKELKWRDDGREYSRHLDCIAEPFTNYIRNRIYGYERRICQYSNMVRNNEISRAHALELYEDDKIDQPPENYIEILNYLGLNEKDLDQILSYKPLMYEDYLSRMNRIYQWLAKFKRFLQ
;
A
#
# COMPACT_ATOMS: atom_id res chain seq x y z
N MET A 1 7.66 -14.58 -24.13
CA MET A 1 7.07 -13.52 -23.29
C MET A 1 6.61 -12.37 -24.19
N LYS A 2 5.30 -12.17 -24.33
CA LYS A 2 4.72 -10.97 -24.97
C LYS A 2 4.80 -9.78 -24.01
N ILE A 3 5.21 -8.62 -24.53
CA ILE A 3 5.30 -7.34 -23.81
C ILE A 3 4.50 -6.30 -24.58
N CYS A 4 3.76 -5.45 -23.87
CA CYS A 4 2.97 -4.40 -24.48
C CYS A 4 3.85 -3.41 -25.26
N LYS A 5 3.42 -3.02 -26.47
CA LYS A 5 4.11 -1.98 -27.26
C LYS A 5 3.87 -0.56 -26.76
N ARG A 6 2.79 -0.31 -26.00
CA ARG A 6 2.43 1.02 -25.48
C ARG A 6 2.98 1.31 -24.07
N CYS A 7 3.00 0.31 -23.19
CA CYS A 7 3.66 0.40 -21.87
C CYS A 7 4.78 -0.65 -21.80
N ILE A 8 5.08 -1.21 -20.63
CA ILE A 8 6.10 -2.27 -20.48
C ILE A 8 5.53 -3.56 -19.85
N LEU A 9 4.23 -3.62 -19.61
CA LEU A 9 3.58 -4.76 -18.95
C LEU A 9 3.64 -6.03 -19.82
N ASN A 10 3.92 -7.17 -19.19
CA ASN A 10 4.07 -8.46 -19.84
C ASN A 10 2.81 -9.35 -19.71
N GLU A 11 2.80 -10.48 -20.41
CA GLU A 11 1.68 -11.44 -20.42
C GLU A 11 1.47 -12.24 -19.14
N ASN A 12 2.39 -12.17 -18.18
CA ASN A 12 2.23 -12.80 -16.86
C ASN A 12 1.32 -11.98 -15.93
N TYR A 13 1.01 -10.72 -16.28
CA TYR A 13 0.08 -9.92 -15.49
C TYR A 13 -1.32 -10.58 -15.45
N PRO A 14 -1.93 -10.76 -14.27
CA PRO A 14 -3.16 -11.54 -14.14
C PRO A 14 -4.32 -10.96 -14.95
N GLY A 15 -4.93 -11.80 -15.78
CA GLY A 15 -6.10 -11.43 -16.59
C GLY A 15 -5.82 -10.42 -17.72
N ILE A 16 -4.55 -10.16 -18.05
CA ILE A 16 -4.22 -9.30 -19.18
C ILE A 16 -4.49 -10.00 -20.51
N THR A 17 -4.99 -9.27 -21.49
CA THR A 17 -5.12 -9.74 -22.87
C THR A 17 -4.41 -8.76 -23.81
N PHE A 18 -4.06 -9.21 -25.01
CA PHE A 18 -3.39 -8.40 -26.03
C PHE A 18 -4.22 -8.41 -27.31
N ASN A 19 -4.32 -7.27 -27.99
CA ASN A 19 -4.86 -7.20 -29.35
C ASN A 19 -3.78 -7.59 -30.40
N ASP A 20 -4.17 -7.59 -31.67
CA ASP A 20 -3.28 -7.95 -32.79
C ASP A 20 -2.05 -7.03 -32.91
N ASP A 21 -2.16 -5.78 -32.47
CA ASP A 21 -1.04 -4.82 -32.42
C ASP A 21 -0.09 -5.03 -31.23
N SER A 22 -0.31 -6.06 -30.39
CA SER A 22 0.43 -6.31 -29.15
C SER A 22 0.29 -5.19 -28.11
N ILE A 23 -0.90 -4.59 -28.03
CA ILE A 23 -1.29 -3.61 -27.00
C ILE A 23 -2.14 -4.34 -25.96
N CYS A 24 -1.79 -4.17 -24.67
CA CYS A 24 -2.48 -4.84 -23.58
C CYS A 24 -3.85 -4.21 -23.26
N SER A 25 -4.77 -5.00 -22.71
CA SER A 25 -6.14 -4.60 -22.38
C SER A 25 -6.21 -3.34 -21.51
N LEU A 26 -5.31 -3.17 -20.53
CA LEU A 26 -5.23 -1.98 -19.69
C LEU A 26 -4.83 -0.70 -20.46
N CYS A 27 -4.05 -0.84 -21.53
CA CYS A 27 -3.72 0.29 -22.40
C CYS A 27 -4.87 0.64 -23.35
N ILE A 28 -5.66 -0.37 -23.76
CA ILE A 28 -6.81 -0.19 -24.64
C ILE A 28 -7.96 0.47 -23.87
N SER A 29 -8.24 -0.01 -22.65
CA SER A 29 -9.33 0.50 -21.81
C SER A 29 -8.97 1.76 -21.02
N LYS A 30 -7.79 2.37 -21.28
CA LYS A 30 -7.36 3.57 -20.56
C LYS A 30 -8.37 4.70 -20.77
N THR A 31 -8.98 5.13 -19.67
CA THR A 31 -9.73 6.38 -19.59
C THR A 31 -8.92 7.39 -18.79
N ASP A 32 -9.02 8.66 -19.16
CA ASP A 32 -8.39 9.72 -18.37
C ASP A 32 -9.13 9.86 -17.03
N PHE A 33 -8.36 9.98 -15.96
CA PHE A 33 -8.92 10.19 -14.63
C PHE A 33 -9.59 11.55 -14.54
N ILE A 34 -10.87 11.56 -14.16
CA ILE A 34 -11.64 12.77 -13.89
C ILE A 34 -11.81 12.90 -12.37
N PRO A 35 -11.23 13.94 -11.73
CA PRO A 35 -11.39 14.17 -10.31
C PRO A 35 -12.86 14.32 -9.91
N LYS A 36 -13.22 13.83 -8.71
CA LYS A 36 -14.60 13.94 -8.19
C LYS A 36 -15.04 15.39 -7.94
N GLY A 37 -14.10 16.32 -7.87
CA GLY A 37 -14.29 17.75 -7.62
C GLY A 37 -13.80 18.13 -6.22
N GLU A 38 -12.97 19.17 -6.16
CA GLU A 38 -12.38 19.67 -4.93
C GLU A 38 -13.44 20.20 -3.96
N GLU A 39 -14.56 20.77 -4.45
CA GLU A 39 -15.63 21.25 -3.57
C GLU A 39 -16.27 20.10 -2.75
N LYS A 40 -16.30 18.88 -3.30
CA LYS A 40 -16.78 17.71 -2.54
C LYS A 40 -15.81 17.33 -1.43
N LEU A 41 -14.50 17.49 -1.66
CA LEU A 41 -13.48 17.24 -0.64
C LEU A 41 -13.59 18.28 0.48
N ILE A 42 -13.70 19.56 0.13
CA ILE A 42 -13.89 20.66 1.08
C ILE A 42 -15.13 20.43 1.96
N ARG A 43 -16.26 19.99 1.38
CA ARG A 43 -17.46 19.65 2.16
C ARG A 43 -17.25 18.50 3.15
N ILE A 44 -16.36 17.55 2.85
CA ILE A 44 -16.00 16.48 3.79
C ILE A 44 -15.20 17.06 4.95
N PHE A 45 -14.23 17.92 4.66
CA PHE A 45 -13.40 18.60 5.65
C PHE A 45 -14.22 19.54 6.56
N GLU A 46 -15.16 20.30 6.01
CA GLU A 46 -16.08 21.12 6.82
C GLU A 46 -16.93 20.28 7.76
N LYS A 47 -17.41 19.11 7.32
CA LYS A 47 -18.15 18.18 8.19
C LYS A 47 -17.27 17.62 9.31
N ALA A 48 -16.00 17.35 9.03
CA ALA A 48 -15.03 16.92 10.05
C ALA A 48 -14.83 18.03 11.10
N ARG A 49 -14.55 19.26 10.67
CA ARG A 49 -14.37 20.43 11.57
C ARG A 49 -15.58 20.69 12.46
N LYS A 50 -16.80 20.55 11.91
CA LYS A 50 -18.06 20.73 12.65
C LYS A 50 -18.24 19.74 13.80
N ARG A 51 -17.47 18.65 13.86
CA ARG A 51 -17.46 17.74 15.02
C ARG A 51 -16.75 18.33 16.25
N ASN A 52 -16.03 19.44 16.09
CA ASN A 52 -15.34 20.19 17.14
C ASN A 52 -14.45 19.29 18.05
N LYS A 53 -13.75 18.35 17.42
CA LYS A 53 -12.79 17.44 18.08
C LYS A 53 -11.41 18.09 18.19
N LYS A 54 -10.50 17.49 18.96
CA LYS A 54 -9.09 17.93 19.03
C LYS A 54 -8.47 17.94 17.62
N TYR A 55 -8.66 16.85 16.87
CA TYR A 55 -8.21 16.73 15.49
C TYR A 55 -9.38 16.61 14.52
N ASP A 56 -9.21 17.20 13.34
CA ASP A 56 -10.12 17.04 12.22
C ASP A 56 -9.79 15.79 11.42
N ALA A 57 -8.53 15.33 11.40
CA ALA A 57 -8.12 14.18 10.61
C ALA A 57 -6.92 13.44 11.21
N LEU A 58 -6.80 12.15 10.87
CA LEU A 58 -5.56 11.37 11.01
C LEU A 58 -4.93 11.12 9.65
N VAL A 59 -3.61 11.32 9.54
CA VAL A 59 -2.82 10.99 8.35
C VAL A 59 -1.83 9.87 8.69
N PRO A 60 -1.99 8.66 8.12
CA PRO A 60 -0.95 7.64 8.16
C PRO A 60 0.28 8.14 7.39
N LEU A 61 1.43 8.18 8.06
CA LEU A 61 2.66 8.78 7.56
C LEU A 61 3.77 7.72 7.52
N SER A 62 4.16 7.31 6.31
CA SER A 62 5.23 6.32 6.11
C SER A 62 6.60 6.94 5.81
N GLY A 63 6.67 8.24 5.52
CA GLY A 63 7.88 8.92 5.04
C GLY A 63 8.08 8.83 3.53
N GLY A 64 7.24 8.03 2.85
CA GLY A 64 7.13 8.02 1.40
C GLY A 64 6.50 9.31 0.84
N LYS A 65 6.63 9.48 -0.48
CA LYS A 65 6.16 10.66 -1.23
C LYS A 65 4.67 10.94 -1.01
N ASP A 66 3.80 9.95 -1.25
CA ASP A 66 2.34 10.15 -1.23
C ASP A 66 1.81 10.48 0.18
N SER A 67 2.29 9.78 1.21
CA SER A 67 1.85 10.02 2.59
C SER A 67 2.31 11.40 3.10
N THR A 68 3.53 11.80 2.75
CA THR A 68 4.08 13.13 3.06
C THR A 68 3.33 14.24 2.32
N TYR A 69 2.97 14.02 1.05
CA TYR A 69 2.17 14.96 0.27
C TYR A 69 0.74 15.11 0.82
N ILE A 70 0.09 14.02 1.26
CA ILE A 70 -1.20 14.12 1.94
C ILE A 70 -1.11 14.93 3.23
N LEU A 71 -0.03 14.76 4.01
CA LEU A 71 0.19 15.57 5.21
C LEU A 71 0.33 17.06 4.83
N HIS A 72 1.12 17.38 3.81
CA HIS A 72 1.25 18.74 3.28
C HIS A 72 -0.10 19.32 2.87
N LEU A 73 -0.90 18.60 2.08
CA LEU A 73 -2.22 19.03 1.68
C LEU A 73 -3.12 19.29 2.89
N ALA A 74 -3.17 18.36 3.83
CA ALA A 74 -4.04 18.45 4.99
C ALA A 74 -3.70 19.67 5.87
N VAL A 75 -2.41 19.90 6.14
CA VAL A 75 -1.95 20.96 7.05
C VAL A 75 -1.81 22.30 6.32
N ASN A 76 -1.00 22.36 5.25
CA ASN A 76 -0.58 23.63 4.66
C ASN A 76 -1.60 24.19 3.66
N ILE A 77 -2.29 23.31 2.91
CA ILE A 77 -3.26 23.75 1.89
C ILE A 77 -4.66 23.86 2.49
N TYR A 78 -5.08 22.83 3.23
CA TYR A 78 -6.43 22.77 3.76
C TYR A 78 -6.53 23.19 5.21
N ASN A 79 -5.45 23.45 5.95
CA ASN A 79 -5.49 23.93 7.34
C ASN A 79 -6.40 23.07 8.25
N LEU A 80 -6.20 21.75 8.22
CA LEU A 80 -6.83 20.79 9.12
C LEU A 80 -5.98 20.63 10.39
N LYS A 81 -6.65 20.43 11.54
CA LYS A 81 -5.97 19.94 12.74
C LYS A 81 -5.68 18.45 12.57
N VAL A 82 -4.43 18.09 12.32
CA VAL A 82 -4.03 16.73 11.98
C VAL A 82 -3.28 16.07 13.14
N ILE A 83 -3.55 14.79 13.37
CA ILE A 83 -2.62 13.87 14.05
C ILE A 83 -2.00 12.94 13.00
N ALA A 84 -0.67 12.87 12.97
CA ALA A 84 0.03 11.91 12.14
C ALA A 84 0.23 10.59 12.89
N MET A 85 0.27 9.48 12.17
CA MET A 85 0.53 8.18 12.76
C MET A 85 1.46 7.36 11.85
N THR A 86 2.49 6.77 12.44
CA THR A 86 3.41 5.86 11.75
C THR A 86 3.34 4.50 12.41
N TYR A 87 3.27 3.44 11.61
CA TYR A 87 3.44 2.06 12.05
C TYR A 87 4.88 1.62 11.79
N ASP A 88 5.59 1.18 12.83
CA ASP A 88 6.90 0.56 12.71
C ASP A 88 6.75 -0.83 12.09
N ASN A 89 6.98 -0.92 10.78
CA ASN A 89 6.91 -2.18 10.05
C ASN A 89 8.20 -3.03 10.18
N GLY A 90 9.20 -2.59 10.95
CA GLY A 90 10.48 -3.29 11.12
C GLY A 90 11.44 -3.22 9.92
N PHE A 91 11.02 -2.60 8.81
CA PHE A 91 11.79 -2.46 7.57
C PHE A 91 11.86 -1.01 7.06
N MET A 92 11.58 -0.03 7.92
CA MET A 92 11.64 1.39 7.55
C MET A 92 13.06 1.80 7.18
N SER A 93 13.24 2.53 6.07
CA SER A 93 14.54 3.06 5.69
C SER A 93 14.94 4.27 6.55
N GLU A 94 16.23 4.53 6.72
CA GLU A 94 16.71 5.73 7.42
C GLU A 94 16.18 7.01 6.77
N LEU A 95 16.14 7.04 5.43
CA LEU A 95 15.57 8.13 4.65
C LEU A 95 14.09 8.37 4.98
N SER A 96 13.31 7.30 5.16
CA SER A 96 11.89 7.41 5.55
C SER A 96 11.71 8.00 6.94
N LEU A 97 12.57 7.60 7.89
CA LEU A 97 12.55 8.10 9.26
C LEU A 97 12.93 9.58 9.31
N ASP A 98 13.94 9.98 8.54
CA ASP A 98 14.33 11.38 8.37
C ASP A 98 13.21 12.22 7.74
N ASN A 99 12.56 11.70 6.70
CA ASN A 99 11.43 12.36 6.04
C ASN A 99 10.23 12.53 6.98
N ILE A 100 9.90 11.50 7.76
CA ILE A 100 8.87 11.58 8.81
C ILE A 100 9.23 12.68 9.81
N LYS A 101 10.46 12.65 10.32
CA LYS A 101 10.94 13.63 11.29
C LYS A 101 10.83 15.05 10.75
N ASN A 102 11.31 15.29 9.52
CA ASN A 102 11.23 16.60 8.88
C ASN A 102 9.77 17.07 8.71
N ALA A 103 8.91 16.20 8.21
CA ALA A 103 7.50 16.51 7.98
C ALA A 103 6.78 16.86 9.29
N VAL A 104 7.01 16.10 10.37
CA VAL A 104 6.45 16.37 11.71
C VAL A 104 7.05 17.65 12.29
N ASP A 105 8.37 17.83 12.23
CA ASP A 105 9.07 19.01 12.75
C ASP A 105 8.61 20.30 12.07
N ILE A 106 8.27 20.26 10.77
CA ILE A 106 7.85 21.46 10.02
C ILE A 106 6.36 21.72 10.19
N THR A 107 5.51 20.70 10.07
CA THR A 107 4.05 20.85 10.18
C THR A 107 3.57 21.02 11.63
N LYS A 108 4.41 20.66 12.62
CA LYS A 108 4.10 20.73 14.05
C LYS A 108 2.86 19.93 14.45
N VAL A 109 2.53 18.89 13.69
CA VAL A 109 1.45 17.97 14.03
C VAL A 109 1.83 17.10 15.21
N ASP A 110 0.84 16.73 16.02
CA ASP A 110 1.01 15.63 16.98
C ASP A 110 1.28 14.35 16.18
N HIS A 111 2.25 13.55 16.62
CA HIS A 111 2.67 12.33 15.92
C HIS A 111 2.73 11.14 16.87
N VAL A 112 2.15 10.03 16.43
CA VAL A 112 2.16 8.76 17.16
C VAL A 112 2.95 7.74 16.37
N PHE A 113 4.02 7.23 16.98
CA PHE A 113 4.81 6.16 16.40
C PHE A 113 4.44 4.84 17.08
N TYR A 114 3.70 3.99 16.37
CA TYR A 114 3.26 2.70 16.89
C TYR A 114 4.30 1.63 16.63
N LYS A 115 5.01 1.25 17.68
CA LYS A 115 5.96 0.13 17.66
C LYS A 115 5.29 -1.14 18.21
N PRO A 116 5.06 -2.17 17.38
CA PRO A 116 4.47 -3.44 17.85
C PRO A 116 5.49 -4.28 18.63
N ASP A 117 5.03 -5.40 19.19
CA ASP A 117 5.93 -6.47 19.62
C ASP A 117 6.72 -6.98 18.40
N GLN A 118 8.01 -6.64 18.36
CA GLN A 118 8.88 -6.94 17.23
C GLN A 118 9.14 -8.44 17.07
N GLU A 119 9.11 -9.22 18.16
CA GLU A 119 9.34 -10.66 18.06
C GLU A 119 8.12 -11.35 17.45
N LEU A 120 6.92 -10.95 17.86
CA LEU A 120 5.68 -11.43 17.24
C LEU A 120 5.57 -10.98 15.77
N GLN A 121 5.92 -9.73 15.46
CA GLN A 121 5.91 -9.21 14.09
C GLN A 121 6.87 -9.99 13.18
N LYS A 122 8.14 -10.17 13.60
CA LYS A 122 9.13 -10.96 12.85
C LYS A 122 8.67 -12.40 12.65
N LYS A 123 8.13 -13.03 13.70
CA LYS A 123 7.61 -14.40 13.63
C LYS A 123 6.49 -14.53 12.58
N ILE A 124 5.55 -13.60 12.56
CA ILE A 124 4.46 -13.58 11.57
C ILE A 124 5.00 -13.33 10.17
N TYR A 125 5.89 -12.35 9.97
CA TYR A 125 6.50 -12.08 8.66
C TYR A 125 7.29 -13.28 8.14
N ARG A 126 8.04 -13.96 9.02
CA ARG A 126 8.76 -15.19 8.70
C ARG A 126 7.79 -16.28 8.24
N ILE A 127 6.71 -16.56 8.99
CA ILE A 127 5.72 -17.57 8.62
C ILE A 127 5.06 -17.22 7.27
N MET A 128 4.67 -15.96 7.09
CA MET A 128 4.01 -15.51 5.86
C MET A 128 4.91 -15.61 4.65
N LEU A 129 6.17 -15.19 4.76
CA LEU A 129 7.17 -15.36 3.72
C LEU A 129 7.38 -16.85 3.40
N LEU A 130 7.62 -17.67 4.43
CA LEU A 130 7.84 -19.11 4.25
C LEU A 130 6.64 -19.85 3.69
N LYS A 131 5.40 -19.40 3.91
CA LYS A 131 4.21 -20.10 3.42
C LYS A 131 3.73 -19.58 2.09
N THR A 132 3.86 -18.28 1.83
CA THR A 132 3.19 -17.61 0.70
C THR A 132 4.14 -16.89 -0.25
N GLY A 133 5.40 -16.65 0.15
CA GLY A 133 6.31 -15.77 -0.57
C GLY A 133 6.00 -14.27 -0.40
N ASP A 134 5.10 -13.90 0.51
CA ASP A 134 4.68 -12.51 0.74
C ASP A 134 4.80 -12.11 2.21
N ILE A 135 5.33 -10.89 2.43
CA ILE A 135 5.37 -10.22 3.74
C ILE A 135 4.39 -9.04 3.76
N CYS A 136 4.18 -8.41 2.60
CA CYS A 136 3.48 -7.12 2.50
C CYS A 136 2.02 -7.21 2.97
N GLY A 137 1.33 -8.32 2.73
CA GLY A 137 -0.05 -8.51 3.19
C GLY A 137 -0.17 -8.53 4.72
N ALA A 138 0.79 -9.14 5.41
CA ALA A 138 0.85 -9.10 6.88
C ALA A 138 1.12 -7.68 7.39
N CYS A 139 2.03 -6.95 6.73
CA CYS A 139 2.32 -5.56 7.03
C CYS A 139 1.10 -4.66 6.84
N ASP A 140 0.35 -4.81 5.74
CA ASP A 140 -0.86 -4.02 5.47
C ASP A 140 -1.97 -4.30 6.50
N ILE A 141 -2.19 -5.57 6.88
CA ILE A 141 -3.14 -5.94 7.94
C ILE A 141 -2.81 -5.21 9.24
N ALA A 142 -1.55 -5.28 9.69
CA ALA A 142 -1.13 -4.64 10.93
C ALA A 142 -1.22 -3.11 10.84
N THR A 143 -0.82 -2.53 9.70
CA THR A 143 -0.89 -1.09 9.45
C THR A 143 -2.33 -0.60 9.56
N ARG A 144 -3.28 -1.24 8.86
CA ARG A 144 -4.71 -0.89 8.91
C ARG A 144 -5.31 -1.05 10.30
N ALA A 145 -4.95 -2.12 11.01
CA ALA A 145 -5.39 -2.34 12.38
C ALA A 145 -4.91 -1.22 13.33
N CYS A 146 -3.65 -0.82 13.21
CA CYS A 146 -3.07 0.25 14.01
C CYS A 146 -3.69 1.61 13.64
N ILE A 147 -3.93 1.89 12.36
CA ILE A 147 -4.60 3.13 11.91
C ILE A 147 -6.00 3.22 12.52
N LEU A 148 -6.78 2.13 12.48
CA LEU A 148 -8.09 2.09 13.11
C LEU A 148 -7.97 2.32 14.62
N LYS A 149 -7.05 1.62 15.30
CA LYS A 149 -6.83 1.80 16.74
C LYS A 149 -6.53 3.26 17.10
N ALA A 150 -5.54 3.87 16.45
CA ALA A 150 -5.17 5.26 16.68
C ALA A 150 -6.34 6.21 16.37
N SER A 151 -7.07 5.97 15.28
CA SER A 151 -8.20 6.83 14.92
C SER A 151 -9.32 6.83 15.96
N LEU A 152 -9.55 5.70 16.63
CA LEU A 152 -10.54 5.58 17.72
C LEU A 152 -10.01 6.18 19.02
N GLU A 153 -8.74 5.95 19.34
CA GLU A 153 -8.10 6.49 20.55
C GLU A 153 -8.04 8.02 20.55
N TYR A 154 -7.75 8.62 19.40
CA TYR A 154 -7.69 10.08 19.23
C TYR A 154 -9.01 10.69 18.76
N ASP A 155 -10.09 9.89 18.65
CA ASP A 155 -11.46 10.32 18.34
C ASP A 155 -11.52 11.23 17.09
N VAL A 156 -10.84 10.80 16.02
CA VAL A 156 -10.75 11.55 14.77
C VAL A 156 -11.95 11.22 13.86
N PRO A 157 -12.53 12.20 13.16
CA PRO A 157 -13.71 11.95 12.33
C PRO A 157 -13.36 11.38 10.95
N ILE A 158 -12.16 11.64 10.42
CA ILE A 158 -11.71 11.14 9.12
C ILE A 158 -10.25 10.67 9.15
N VAL A 159 -9.93 9.71 8.28
CA VAL A 159 -8.56 9.26 7.99
C VAL A 159 -8.24 9.58 6.53
N LEU A 160 -7.10 10.21 6.27
CA LEU A 160 -6.68 10.61 4.92
C LEU A 160 -5.58 9.66 4.41
N TYR A 161 -5.86 8.92 3.34
CA TYR A 161 -4.91 8.00 2.71
C TYR A 161 -4.28 8.61 1.45
N GLY A 162 -3.01 8.29 1.20
CA GLY A 162 -2.24 8.70 0.02
C GLY A 162 -2.50 7.91 -1.26
N THR A 163 -3.43 6.95 -1.25
CA THR A 163 -3.73 6.15 -2.46
C THR A 163 -4.17 7.03 -3.62
N SER A 164 -3.53 6.86 -4.78
CA SER A 164 -3.79 7.59 -6.00
C SER A 164 -4.64 6.78 -6.99
N PRO A 165 -5.57 7.41 -7.74
CA PRO A 165 -6.27 6.76 -8.87
C PRO A 165 -5.31 6.33 -9.99
N LEU A 166 -4.11 6.91 -10.05
CA LEU A 166 -3.08 6.56 -11.03
C LEU A 166 -2.47 5.18 -10.78
N GLU A 167 -2.83 4.52 -9.67
CA GLU A 167 -2.30 3.22 -9.22
C GLU A 167 -3.33 2.09 -9.22
N ASP A 168 -4.57 2.35 -9.65
CA ASP A 168 -5.69 1.39 -9.60
C ASP A 168 -5.43 0.11 -10.44
N ASN A 169 -4.40 0.10 -11.30
CA ASN A 169 -4.02 -1.03 -12.17
C ASN A 169 -2.77 -1.80 -11.70
N SER A 170 -2.37 -1.69 -10.43
CA SER A 170 -1.28 -2.48 -9.83
C SER A 170 -1.84 -3.67 -9.05
N PHE A 171 -2.58 -4.55 -9.73
CA PHE A 171 -3.30 -5.65 -9.07
C PHE A 171 -2.35 -6.73 -8.49
N VAL A 172 -2.71 -7.24 -7.32
CA VAL A 172 -2.10 -8.43 -6.71
C VAL A 172 -3.23 -9.45 -6.49
N PRO A 173 -3.18 -10.64 -7.12
CA PRO A 173 -4.27 -11.59 -7.08
C PRO A 173 -4.37 -12.31 -5.73
N ASP A 174 -3.23 -12.54 -5.05
CA ASP A 174 -3.14 -13.40 -3.87
C ASP A 174 -3.86 -12.89 -2.63
N SER A 175 -4.42 -11.67 -2.67
CA SER A 175 -5.24 -10.99 -1.63
C SER A 175 -4.94 -11.47 -0.20
N ILE A 176 -3.66 -11.54 0.16
CA ILE A 176 -3.18 -12.09 1.44
C ILE A 176 -3.71 -11.26 2.61
N GLU A 177 -4.05 -10.00 2.32
CA GLU A 177 -4.69 -9.02 3.20
C GLU A 177 -6.09 -9.45 3.68
N ASP A 178 -6.71 -10.47 3.09
CA ASP A 178 -7.93 -11.08 3.62
C ASP A 178 -7.64 -11.75 4.97
N ILE A 179 -8.20 -11.20 6.05
CA ILE A 179 -7.98 -11.68 7.43
C ILE A 179 -8.32 -13.18 7.58
N GLY A 180 -9.31 -13.69 6.84
CA GLY A 180 -9.65 -15.11 6.86
C GLY A 180 -8.53 -15.98 6.29
N ARG A 181 -8.04 -15.61 5.11
CA ARG A 181 -6.89 -16.27 4.45
C ARG A 181 -5.63 -16.16 5.29
N PHE A 182 -5.31 -14.97 5.78
CA PHE A 182 -4.16 -14.71 6.65
C PHE A 182 -4.16 -15.63 7.87
N LYS A 183 -5.30 -15.72 8.57
CA LYS A 183 -5.45 -16.63 9.71
C LYS A 183 -5.27 -18.09 9.33
N TYR A 184 -5.82 -18.51 8.20
CA TYR A 184 -5.67 -19.88 7.72
C TYR A 184 -4.19 -20.22 7.49
N VAL A 185 -3.45 -19.35 6.80
CA VAL A 185 -2.00 -19.52 6.55
C VAL A 185 -1.25 -19.64 7.89
N LEU A 186 -1.49 -18.71 8.81
CA LEU A 186 -0.85 -18.71 10.12
C LEU A 186 -1.15 -20.00 10.90
N ILE A 187 -2.41 -20.40 11.03
CA ILE A 187 -2.79 -21.63 11.75
C ILE A 187 -2.19 -22.87 11.09
N SER A 188 -2.15 -22.92 9.75
CA SER A 188 -1.57 -24.03 8.99
C SER A 188 -0.06 -24.19 9.18
N SER A 189 0.63 -23.17 9.70
CA SER A 189 2.05 -23.29 10.05
C SER A 189 2.31 -24.21 11.25
N GLY A 190 1.35 -24.28 12.19
CA GLY A 190 1.56 -24.94 13.49
C GLY A 190 2.52 -24.20 14.43
N GLU A 191 3.05 -23.03 14.03
CA GLU A 191 4.08 -22.28 14.77
C GLU A 191 3.50 -21.14 15.62
N ILE A 192 2.22 -20.81 15.43
CA ILE A 192 1.56 -19.64 16.05
C ILE A 192 0.21 -20.01 16.67
N ASN A 193 -0.12 -19.42 17.82
CA ASN A 193 -1.37 -19.66 18.52
C ASN A 193 -2.41 -18.55 18.27
N ASP A 194 -3.67 -18.80 18.63
CA ASP A 194 -4.77 -17.86 18.42
C ASP A 194 -4.60 -16.54 19.18
N LYS A 195 -3.95 -16.54 20.36
CA LYS A 195 -3.68 -15.31 21.11
C LYS A 195 -2.70 -14.42 20.34
N GLU A 196 -1.59 -14.97 19.85
CA GLU A 196 -0.60 -14.26 19.04
C GLU A 196 -1.23 -13.63 17.79
N ILE A 197 -2.12 -14.36 17.10
CA ILE A 197 -2.87 -13.85 15.94
C ILE A 197 -3.74 -12.64 16.34
N LYS A 198 -4.46 -12.74 17.46
CA LYS A 198 -5.32 -11.66 17.96
C LYS A 198 -4.52 -10.43 18.39
N ASP A 199 -3.39 -10.65 19.05
CA ASP A 199 -2.48 -9.58 19.50
C ASP A 199 -1.90 -8.82 18.29
N PHE A 200 -1.53 -9.52 17.22
CA PHE A 200 -1.05 -8.89 15.98
C PHE A 200 -2.14 -8.16 15.20
N THR A 201 -3.32 -8.78 15.06
CA THR A 201 -4.41 -8.22 14.24
C THR A 201 -5.19 -7.10 14.94
N ILE A 202 -5.10 -7.00 16.27
CA ILE A 202 -5.83 -6.06 17.17
C ILE A 202 -7.35 -6.25 17.15
N TYR A 203 -7.94 -6.31 15.96
CA TYR A 203 -9.36 -6.51 15.67
C TYR A 203 -9.57 -7.80 14.85
N PRO A 204 -9.39 -8.99 15.44
CA PRO A 204 -9.45 -10.27 14.74
C PRO A 204 -10.83 -10.58 14.13
N TRP A 205 -11.91 -9.96 14.62
CA TRP A 205 -13.26 -10.12 14.08
C TRP A 205 -13.58 -9.17 12.94
N LEU A 206 -12.69 -8.22 12.64
CA LEU A 206 -12.93 -7.19 11.65
C LEU A 206 -13.07 -7.81 10.26
N ASN A 207 -14.11 -7.41 9.56
CA ASN A 207 -14.33 -7.77 8.16
C ASN A 207 -14.96 -6.57 7.44
N ASP A 208 -15.01 -6.63 6.11
CA ASP A 208 -15.44 -5.50 5.29
C ASP A 208 -16.87 -5.04 5.60
N LEU A 209 -17.75 -5.97 5.99
CA LEU A 209 -19.13 -5.65 6.36
C LEU A 209 -19.20 -4.87 7.66
N ILE A 210 -18.52 -5.35 8.71
CA ILE A 210 -18.45 -4.68 10.01
C ILE A 210 -17.80 -3.30 9.86
N LEU A 211 -16.69 -3.22 9.12
CA LEU A 211 -16.03 -1.95 8.81
C LEU A 211 -16.99 -0.98 8.11
N SER A 212 -17.65 -1.43 7.05
CA SER A 212 -18.54 -0.60 6.25
C SER A 212 -19.74 -0.11 7.06
N PHE A 213 -20.34 -0.98 7.88
CA PHE A 213 -21.45 -0.62 8.74
C PHE A 213 -21.04 0.42 9.79
N ASN A 214 -19.93 0.18 10.51
CA ASN A 214 -19.45 1.10 11.54
C ASN A 214 -19.02 2.46 10.96
N LYS A 215 -18.46 2.49 9.75
CA LYS A 215 -18.18 3.74 9.01
C LYS A 215 -19.48 4.47 8.63
N LEU A 216 -20.52 3.74 8.23
CA LEU A 216 -21.82 4.32 7.86
C LEU A 216 -22.53 4.96 9.06
N VAL A 217 -22.55 4.28 10.21
CA VAL A 217 -23.19 4.78 11.43
C VAL A 217 -22.33 5.79 12.21
N GLY A 218 -21.09 6.04 11.74
CA GLY A 218 -20.19 7.03 12.31
C GLY A 218 -19.49 6.59 13.60
N ILE A 219 -19.44 5.29 13.88
CA ILE A 219 -18.64 4.72 14.98
C ILE A 219 -17.15 4.73 14.58
N TYR A 220 -16.85 4.42 13.32
CA TYR A 220 -15.50 4.47 12.77
C TYR A 220 -15.30 5.72 11.91
N PRO A 221 -14.07 6.25 11.84
CA PRO A 221 -13.78 7.40 10.99
C PRO A 221 -14.07 7.08 9.54
N ARG A 222 -14.46 8.12 8.80
CA ARG A 222 -14.59 7.99 7.35
C ARG A 222 -13.20 8.03 6.70
N GLU A 223 -12.93 7.06 5.83
CA GLU A 223 -11.72 7.07 5.02
C GLU A 223 -11.90 7.97 3.80
N VAL A 224 -10.90 8.81 3.55
CA VAL A 224 -10.90 9.78 2.45
C VAL A 224 -9.58 9.62 1.71
N ARG A 225 -9.63 9.63 0.38
CA ARG A 225 -8.46 9.60 -0.49
C ARG A 225 -8.42 10.92 -1.27
N PRO A 226 -7.72 11.96 -0.79
CA PRO A 226 -7.77 13.29 -1.39
C PRO A 226 -7.43 13.32 -2.88
N LEU A 227 -6.48 12.49 -3.33
CA LEU A 227 -6.07 12.35 -4.74
C LEU A 227 -7.17 11.82 -5.69
N PHE A 228 -8.34 11.41 -5.17
CA PHE A 228 -9.51 11.10 -6.01
C PHE A 228 -10.43 12.30 -6.24
N TYR A 229 -10.18 13.44 -5.59
CA TYR A 229 -11.03 14.64 -5.63
C TYR A 229 -10.36 15.82 -6.32
N ILE A 230 -9.04 15.91 -6.26
CA ILE A 230 -8.25 16.99 -6.85
C ILE A 230 -7.63 16.57 -8.17
N LYS A 231 -7.18 17.56 -8.95
CA LYS A 231 -6.30 17.29 -10.09
C LYS A 231 -4.96 16.81 -9.54
N ASN A 232 -4.55 15.61 -9.91
CA ASN A 232 -3.32 15.05 -9.37
C ASN A 232 -2.11 15.71 -10.02
N PRO A 233 -1.15 16.20 -9.23
CA PRO A 233 0.20 16.38 -9.73
C PRO A 233 0.80 15.03 -10.16
N SER A 234 1.78 15.08 -11.05
CA SER A 234 2.69 13.96 -11.30
C SER A 234 3.51 13.61 -10.07
N ASP A 235 4.12 12.43 -10.06
CA ASP A 235 5.02 12.01 -8.98
C ASP A 235 6.16 12.98 -8.74
N LYS A 236 6.78 13.46 -9.82
CA LYS A 236 7.87 14.44 -9.77
C LYS A 236 7.42 15.75 -9.15
N GLU A 237 6.27 16.27 -9.59
CA GLU A 237 5.69 17.49 -9.03
C GLU A 237 5.35 17.33 -7.53
N MET A 238 4.81 16.17 -7.11
CA MET A 238 4.60 15.89 -5.68
C MET A 238 5.91 15.97 -4.91
N GLY A 239 6.94 15.28 -5.40
CA GLY A 239 8.28 15.23 -4.82
C GLY A 239 8.90 16.63 -4.68
N GLU A 240 8.81 17.46 -5.72
CA GLU A 240 9.32 18.83 -5.72
C GLU A 240 8.60 19.71 -4.68
N ILE A 241 7.27 19.61 -4.59
CA ILE A 241 6.47 20.34 -3.59
C ILE A 241 6.90 19.96 -2.18
N ILE A 242 6.92 18.65 -1.84
CA ILE A 242 7.26 18.22 -0.47
C ILE A 242 8.74 18.40 -0.14
N SER A 243 9.64 18.38 -1.13
CA SER A 243 11.05 18.71 -0.93
C SER A 243 11.20 20.16 -0.50
N LYS A 244 10.48 21.07 -1.16
CA LYS A 244 10.50 22.50 -0.84
C LYS A 244 9.81 22.81 0.49
N GLU A 245 8.62 22.27 0.68
CA GLU A 245 7.73 22.66 1.78
C GLU A 245 8.04 21.89 3.07
N LEU A 246 8.44 20.62 2.97
CA LEU A 246 8.64 19.71 4.10
C LEU A 246 10.05 19.14 4.21
N LYS A 247 11.02 19.63 3.43
CA LYS A 247 12.40 19.10 3.37
C LYS A 247 12.45 17.58 3.15
N TRP A 248 11.48 17.07 2.41
CA TRP A 248 11.48 15.67 1.99
C TRP A 248 12.66 15.42 1.05
N ARG A 249 13.21 14.22 1.13
CA ARG A 249 14.35 13.77 0.33
C ARG A 249 13.97 12.49 -0.40
N ASP A 250 14.42 12.43 -1.65
CA ASP A 250 14.31 11.24 -2.49
C ASP A 250 15.57 10.37 -2.37
N ASP A 251 15.48 9.11 -2.81
CA ASP A 251 16.60 8.17 -2.88
C ASP A 251 17.48 8.37 -4.14
N GLY A 252 17.14 9.36 -4.97
CA GLY A 252 17.85 9.70 -6.20
C GLY A 252 17.33 8.97 -7.44
N ARG A 253 16.42 8.00 -7.28
CA ARG A 253 15.66 7.43 -8.39
C ARG A 253 14.47 8.36 -8.62
N GLU A 254 14.51 9.14 -9.71
CA GLU A 254 13.57 10.23 -10.07
C GLU A 254 12.06 9.92 -9.92
N TYR A 255 11.69 8.64 -9.76
CA TYR A 255 10.32 8.15 -9.62
C TYR A 255 10.14 7.05 -8.55
N SER A 256 10.96 7.01 -7.48
CA SER A 256 10.85 6.01 -6.42
C SER A 256 9.53 6.14 -5.64
N ARG A 257 8.64 5.14 -5.76
CA ARG A 257 7.33 5.14 -5.06
C ARG A 257 7.36 4.46 -3.69
N HIS A 258 8.39 3.67 -3.38
CA HIS A 258 8.47 2.87 -2.16
C HIS A 258 9.86 2.89 -1.49
N LEU A 259 10.48 4.08 -1.45
CA LEU A 259 11.73 4.31 -0.71
C LEU A 259 11.59 4.11 0.80
N ASP A 260 10.35 3.96 1.30
CA ASP A 260 10.02 3.87 2.70
C ASP A 260 10.28 2.50 3.32
N CYS A 261 10.53 1.46 2.52
CA CYS A 261 10.74 0.09 2.99
C CYS A 261 11.97 -0.58 2.37
N ILE A 262 12.95 -0.95 3.19
CA ILE A 262 14.17 -1.65 2.73
C ILE A 262 13.89 -3.06 2.19
N ALA A 263 12.74 -3.65 2.55
CA ALA A 263 12.34 -4.97 2.07
C ALA A 263 11.68 -4.94 0.68
N GLU A 264 11.30 -3.77 0.17
CA GLU A 264 10.59 -3.65 -1.10
C GLU A 264 11.33 -4.30 -2.29
N PRO A 265 12.64 -4.06 -2.51
CA PRO A 265 13.36 -4.71 -3.61
C PRO A 265 13.32 -6.23 -3.52
N PHE A 266 13.46 -6.77 -2.31
CA PHE A 266 13.44 -8.21 -2.05
C PHE A 266 12.06 -8.82 -2.31
N THR A 267 10.99 -8.14 -1.90
CA THR A 267 9.63 -8.61 -2.19
C THR A 267 9.30 -8.57 -3.69
N ASN A 268 9.85 -7.61 -4.44
CA ASN A 268 9.69 -7.58 -5.90
C ASN A 268 10.47 -8.73 -6.57
N TYR A 269 11.69 -9.02 -6.12
CA TYR A 269 12.46 -10.17 -6.59
C TYR A 269 11.69 -11.48 -6.39
N ILE A 270 11.22 -11.76 -5.16
CA ILE A 270 10.44 -12.98 -4.89
C ILE A 270 9.18 -13.03 -5.74
N ARG A 271 8.45 -11.91 -5.86
CA ARG A 271 7.22 -11.86 -6.62
C ARG A 271 7.45 -12.10 -8.11
N ASN A 272 8.47 -11.49 -8.70
CA ASN A 272 8.83 -11.74 -10.10
C ASN A 272 9.19 -13.22 -10.31
N ARG A 273 9.91 -13.85 -9.37
CA ARG A 273 10.26 -15.28 -9.46
C ARG A 273 9.06 -16.22 -9.37
N ILE A 274 8.10 -15.92 -8.50
CA ILE A 274 6.89 -16.77 -8.32
C ILE A 274 5.88 -16.51 -9.44
N TYR A 275 5.59 -15.24 -9.76
CA TYR A 275 4.47 -14.85 -10.61
C TYR A 275 4.87 -14.42 -12.03
N GLY A 276 6.15 -14.15 -12.30
CA GLY A 276 6.63 -13.60 -13.57
C GLY A 276 6.31 -12.12 -13.79
N TYR A 277 5.85 -11.42 -12.74
CA TYR A 277 5.64 -9.97 -12.71
C TYR A 277 5.65 -9.46 -11.26
N GLU A 278 5.92 -8.17 -11.08
CA GLU A 278 6.03 -7.54 -9.76
C GLU A 278 5.44 -6.12 -9.72
N ARG A 279 5.61 -5.41 -8.59
CA ARG A 279 4.96 -4.09 -8.41
C ARG A 279 5.57 -3.04 -9.34
N ARG A 280 6.88 -3.09 -9.56
CA ARG A 280 7.62 -2.08 -10.32
C ARG A 280 7.25 -2.05 -11.81
N ILE A 281 7.16 -3.20 -12.49
CA ILE A 281 6.66 -3.23 -13.88
C ILE A 281 5.23 -2.67 -14.00
N CYS A 282 4.39 -2.86 -12.98
CA CYS A 282 3.04 -2.28 -12.95
C CYS A 282 3.09 -0.76 -12.80
N GLN A 283 3.92 -0.26 -11.89
CA GLN A 283 4.11 1.17 -11.63
C GLN A 283 4.65 1.90 -12.86
N TYR A 284 5.76 1.46 -13.43
CA TYR A 284 6.31 2.05 -14.65
C TYR A 284 5.32 1.96 -15.82
N SER A 285 4.58 0.85 -15.93
CA SER A 285 3.52 0.74 -16.94
C SER A 285 2.36 1.72 -16.75
N ASN A 286 2.03 2.10 -15.51
CA ASN A 286 1.06 3.15 -15.22
C ASN A 286 1.61 4.53 -15.62
N MET A 287 2.87 4.82 -15.29
CA MET A 287 3.51 6.10 -15.61
C MET A 287 3.61 6.37 -17.12
N VAL A 288 4.24 5.44 -17.87
CA VAL A 288 3.62 4.75 -19.00
C VAL A 288 2.36 5.37 -19.61
N ARG A 289 1.25 4.73 -19.25
CA ARG A 289 -0.10 5.06 -19.70
C ARG A 289 -0.47 6.51 -19.41
N ASN A 290 -0.01 7.09 -18.31
CA ASN A 290 -0.34 8.45 -17.88
C ASN A 290 0.49 9.54 -18.56
N ASN A 291 1.42 9.17 -19.43
CA ASN A 291 2.37 10.09 -20.08
C ASN A 291 3.27 10.82 -19.06
N GLU A 292 3.53 10.21 -17.90
CA GLU A 292 4.47 10.74 -16.90
C GLU A 292 5.92 10.51 -17.33
N ILE A 293 6.19 9.37 -17.96
CA ILE A 293 7.51 9.01 -18.53
C ILE A 293 7.33 8.39 -19.91
N SER A 294 8.39 8.45 -20.72
CA SER A 294 8.42 7.73 -22.00
C SER A 294 8.57 6.22 -21.78
N ARG A 295 8.10 5.42 -22.74
CA ARG A 295 8.31 3.96 -22.71
C ARG A 295 9.78 3.57 -22.68
N ALA A 296 10.63 4.29 -23.41
CA ALA A 296 12.07 4.02 -23.44
C ALA A 296 12.68 4.23 -22.05
N HIS A 297 12.37 5.36 -21.41
CA HIS A 297 12.86 5.65 -20.07
C HIS A 297 12.33 4.66 -19.02
N ALA A 298 11.08 4.23 -19.14
CA ALA A 298 10.53 3.19 -18.28
C ALA A 298 11.27 1.85 -18.38
N LEU A 299 11.77 1.49 -19.57
CA LEU A 299 12.59 0.30 -19.76
C LEU A 299 13.97 0.47 -19.13
N GLU A 300 14.60 1.64 -19.28
CA GLU A 300 15.89 1.96 -18.65
C GLU A 300 15.81 1.83 -17.12
N LEU A 301 14.78 2.43 -16.50
CA LEU A 301 14.54 2.31 -15.05
C LEU A 301 14.29 0.85 -14.63
N TYR A 302 13.53 0.10 -15.42
CA TYR A 302 13.24 -1.30 -15.12
C TYR A 302 14.47 -2.21 -15.23
N GLU A 303 15.35 -1.95 -16.19
CA GLU A 303 16.62 -2.66 -16.34
C GLU A 303 17.59 -2.35 -15.19
N ASP A 304 17.66 -1.09 -14.74
CA ASP A 304 18.50 -0.67 -13.61
C ASP A 304 18.08 -1.33 -12.28
N ASP A 305 16.79 -1.66 -12.15
CA ASP A 305 16.25 -2.32 -10.97
C ASP A 305 16.73 -3.76 -10.76
N LYS A 306 17.26 -4.42 -11.81
CA LYS A 306 17.84 -5.78 -11.77
C LYS A 306 16.94 -6.80 -11.05
N ILE A 307 15.64 -6.76 -11.29
CA ILE A 307 14.60 -7.53 -10.57
C ILE A 307 14.78 -9.05 -10.67
N ASP A 308 15.51 -9.55 -11.68
CA ASP A 308 15.81 -10.98 -11.82
C ASP A 308 16.92 -11.47 -10.86
N GLN A 309 17.60 -10.56 -10.17
CA GLN A 309 18.67 -10.85 -9.22
C GLN A 309 18.24 -10.50 -7.80
N PRO A 310 18.70 -11.25 -6.77
CA PRO A 310 18.46 -10.86 -5.40
C PRO A 310 19.11 -9.48 -5.12
N PRO A 311 18.41 -8.55 -4.44
CA PRO A 311 18.95 -7.23 -4.15
C PRO A 311 20.09 -7.31 -3.12
N GLU A 312 21.00 -6.34 -3.09
CA GLU A 312 22.21 -6.37 -2.25
C GLU A 312 21.95 -6.65 -0.76
N ASN A 313 20.84 -6.14 -0.21
CA ASN A 313 20.47 -6.29 1.19
C ASN A 313 19.63 -7.56 1.50
N TYR A 314 19.45 -8.49 0.56
CA TYR A 314 18.57 -9.66 0.78
C TYR A 314 19.01 -10.52 1.96
N ILE A 315 20.32 -10.67 2.18
CA ILE A 315 20.87 -11.46 3.30
C ILE A 315 20.50 -10.81 4.65
N GLU A 316 20.51 -9.49 4.73
CA GLU A 316 20.13 -8.76 5.95
C GLU A 316 18.65 -9.00 6.28
N ILE A 317 17.78 -8.98 5.27
CA ILE A 317 16.34 -9.25 5.43
C ILE A 317 16.10 -10.70 5.87
N LEU A 318 16.78 -11.67 5.25
CA LEU A 318 16.69 -13.08 5.64
C LEU A 318 17.14 -13.26 7.10
N ASN A 319 18.30 -12.71 7.46
CA ASN A 319 18.83 -12.79 8.83
C ASN A 319 17.88 -12.13 9.85
N TYR A 320 17.31 -10.98 9.52
CA TYR A 320 16.33 -10.28 10.38
C TYR A 320 15.09 -11.15 10.66
N LEU A 321 14.68 -11.95 9.67
CA LEU A 321 13.58 -12.91 9.79
C LEU A 321 14.00 -14.29 10.33
N GLY A 322 15.29 -14.50 10.66
CA GLY A 322 15.81 -15.79 11.10
C GLY A 322 15.74 -16.87 10.00
N LEU A 323 15.98 -16.49 8.76
CA LEU A 323 15.97 -17.34 7.57
C LEU A 323 17.36 -17.40 6.93
N ASN A 324 17.58 -18.42 6.11
CA ASN A 324 18.82 -18.62 5.34
C ASN A 324 18.52 -18.85 3.84
N GLU A 325 19.56 -19.02 3.04
CA GLU A 325 19.42 -19.18 1.58
C GLU A 325 18.64 -20.43 1.17
N LYS A 326 18.68 -21.52 1.95
CA LYS A 326 17.86 -22.72 1.65
C LYS A 326 16.37 -22.43 1.81
N ASP A 327 16.02 -21.59 2.77
CA ASP A 327 14.63 -21.13 2.93
C ASP A 327 14.21 -20.28 1.73
N LEU A 328 15.10 -19.42 1.23
CA LEU A 328 14.86 -18.65 0.02
C LEU A 328 14.65 -19.56 -1.20
N ASP A 329 15.50 -20.55 -1.42
CA ASP A 329 15.32 -21.51 -2.51
C ASP A 329 13.96 -22.21 -2.46
N GLN A 330 13.51 -22.58 -1.25
CA GLN A 330 12.17 -23.13 -1.05
C GLN A 330 11.09 -22.11 -1.44
N ILE A 331 11.17 -20.87 -0.96
CA ILE A 331 10.21 -19.81 -1.26
C ILE A 331 10.10 -19.57 -2.77
N LEU A 332 11.24 -19.52 -3.46
CA LEU A 332 11.30 -19.28 -4.91
C LEU A 332 10.77 -20.46 -5.75
N SER A 333 10.56 -21.63 -5.13
CA SER A 333 9.99 -22.82 -5.79
C SER A 333 8.46 -22.83 -5.81
N TYR A 334 7.81 -21.86 -5.16
CA TYR A 334 6.37 -21.82 -5.02
C TYR A 334 5.65 -21.53 -6.32
N LYS A 335 4.42 -22.06 -6.40
CA LYS A 335 3.49 -21.74 -7.47
C LYS A 335 2.66 -20.52 -7.04
N PRO A 336 2.27 -19.66 -7.99
CA PRO A 336 1.28 -18.61 -7.74
C PRO A 336 0.00 -19.13 -7.07
N LEU A 337 -0.70 -18.25 -6.33
CA LEU A 337 -2.11 -18.44 -5.95
C LEU A 337 -2.42 -19.62 -5.02
N MET A 338 -1.45 -20.11 -4.23
CA MET A 338 -1.61 -21.32 -3.39
C MET A 338 -2.77 -21.28 -2.40
N TYR A 339 -3.20 -20.09 -1.96
CA TYR A 339 -4.22 -19.93 -0.93
C TYR A 339 -5.49 -19.23 -1.42
N GLU A 340 -5.70 -19.10 -2.74
CA GLU A 340 -6.82 -18.34 -3.28
C GLU A 340 -8.20 -18.87 -2.83
N ASP A 341 -8.32 -20.18 -2.63
CA ASP A 341 -9.56 -20.83 -2.22
C ASP A 341 -9.98 -20.57 -0.77
N TYR A 342 -9.12 -19.94 0.05
CA TYR A 342 -9.33 -19.73 1.48
C TYR A 342 -9.79 -18.31 1.84
N LEU A 343 -10.68 -17.72 1.05
CA LEU A 343 -11.31 -16.43 1.39
C LEU A 343 -12.35 -16.56 2.50
N SER A 344 -12.44 -15.53 3.35
CA SER A 344 -13.57 -15.38 4.28
C SER A 344 -14.91 -15.44 3.52
N ARG A 345 -15.81 -16.34 3.97
CA ARG A 345 -17.17 -16.49 3.39
C ARG A 345 -17.93 -15.15 3.39
N MET A 346 -17.76 -14.33 4.43
CA MET A 346 -18.38 -13.01 4.51
C MET A 346 -17.80 -12.03 3.49
N ASN A 347 -16.49 -12.06 3.25
CA ASN A 347 -15.87 -11.21 2.24
C ASN A 347 -16.26 -11.64 0.82
N ARG A 348 -16.46 -12.94 0.56
CA ARG A 348 -17.06 -13.41 -0.70
C ARG A 348 -18.46 -12.83 -0.93
N ILE A 349 -19.31 -12.83 0.11
CA ILE A 349 -20.65 -12.24 0.05
C ILE A 349 -20.57 -10.72 -0.18
N TYR A 350 -19.69 -10.02 0.54
CA TYR A 350 -19.49 -8.59 0.36
C TYR A 350 -19.00 -8.24 -1.05
N GLN A 351 -18.01 -8.96 -1.59
CA GLN A 351 -17.53 -8.76 -2.95
C GLN A 351 -18.62 -9.00 -3.99
N TRP A 352 -19.47 -10.02 -3.78
CA TRP A 352 -20.63 -10.26 -4.63
C TRP A 352 -21.64 -9.11 -4.58
N LEU A 353 -22.00 -8.63 -3.38
CA LEU A 353 -22.88 -7.48 -3.20
C LEU A 353 -22.30 -6.18 -3.81
N ALA A 354 -21.00 -5.96 -3.65
CA ALA A 354 -20.31 -4.80 -4.22
C ALA A 354 -20.28 -4.84 -5.75
N LYS A 355 -20.03 -6.01 -6.35
CA LYS A 355 -20.13 -6.23 -7.81
C LYS A 355 -21.55 -5.99 -8.32
N PHE A 356 -22.56 -6.49 -7.61
CA PHE A 356 -23.96 -6.28 -7.95
C PHE A 356 -24.35 -4.80 -7.91
N LYS A 357 -23.91 -4.07 -6.88
CA LYS A 357 -24.13 -2.62 -6.77
C LYS A 357 -23.47 -1.81 -7.89
N ARG A 358 -22.26 -2.22 -8.30
CA ARG A 358 -21.56 -1.62 -9.47
C ARG A 358 -22.23 -1.92 -10.80
N PHE A 359 -23.00 -3.01 -10.91
CA PHE A 359 -23.76 -3.36 -12.11
C PHE A 359 -25.09 -2.61 -12.21
N LEU A 360 -25.64 -2.16 -11.07
CA LEU A 360 -26.87 -1.38 -10.99
C LEU A 360 -26.66 0.15 -11.10
N GLN A 361 -25.41 0.62 -11.05
CA GLN A 361 -25.01 2.01 -11.23
C GLN A 361 -24.42 2.18 -12.62
#